data_AF-A0A0Q4XC01-F1
#
_entry.id   AF-A0A0Q4XC01-F1
#
_cell.length_a   1.000
_cell.length_b   1.000
_cell.length_c   1.000
_cell.angle_alpha   90.00
_cell.angle_beta   90.00
_cell.angle_gamma   90.00
#
_symmetry.space_group_name_H-M   'P 1'
#
loop_
_entity.id
_entity.type
_entity.pdbx_description
1 polymer ?
#
loop_
_entity_poly.entity_id
_entity_poly.type
_entity_poly.pdbx_seq_one_letter_code
_entity_poly.pdbx_strand_id
1 'polypeptide(L)' 'MNTILVVALVCASTVQAPDCTRETALDVITGQAHTLQECLMQGPVLAANAGHGADKDSYVKTRCDQRR' A
#
# COMPACT_ATOMS: atom_id res chain seq x y z
N MET A 1 -0.82 4.26 -22.34
CA MET A 1 -1.81 4.18 -21.24
C MET A 1 -1.05 4.42 -19.95
N ASN A 2 -1.35 5.51 -19.23
CA ASN A 2 -0.67 5.83 -17.97
C ASN A 2 -1.13 4.82 -16.91
N THR A 3 -0.26 3.86 -16.59
CA THR A 3 -0.52 2.89 -15.52
C THR A 3 0.10 3.40 -14.24
N ILE A 4 -0.71 3.47 -13.18
CA ILE A 4 -0.25 3.82 -11.84
C ILE A 4 0.01 2.51 -11.11
N LEU A 5 1.22 2.37 -10.59
CA LEU A 5 1.56 1.28 -9.69
C LEU A 5 1.01 1.61 -8.31
N VAL A 6 0.05 0.80 -7.86
CA VAL A 6 -0.45 0.83 -6.49
C VAL A 6 0.53 0.03 -5.63
N VAL A 7 1.00 0.60 -4.53
CA VAL A 7 1.86 -0.09 -3.57
C VAL A 7 1.26 0.07 -2.19
N ALA A 8 0.67 -1.01 -1.68
CA ALA A 8 0.19 -1.09 -0.31
C ALA A 8 1.30 -1.66 0.56
N LEU A 9 1.83 -0.83 1.45
CA LEU A 9 2.83 -1.22 2.44
C LEU A 9 2.11 -1.61 3.73
N VAL A 10 2.34 -2.83 4.22
CA VAL A 10 1.90 -3.26 5.54
C VAL A 10 3.01 -2.93 6.52
N CYS A 11 2.72 -2.04 7.45
CA CYS A 11 3.68 -1.46 8.37
C CYS A 11 3.39 -1.92 9.79
N ALA A 12 4.41 -2.23 10.59
CA ALA A 12 4.22 -2.45 12.02
C ALA A 12 3.72 -1.16 12.70
N SER A 13 2.80 -1.28 13.66
CA SER A 13 2.25 -0.14 14.42
C SER A 13 3.30 0.65 15.21
N THR A 14 4.46 0.04 15.47
CA THR A 14 5.61 0.65 16.14
C THR A 14 6.47 1.51 15.20
N VAL A 15 6.34 1.35 13.88
CA VAL A 15 7.07 2.13 12.88
C VAL A 15 6.25 3.37 12.51
N GLN A 16 6.91 4.52 12.46
CA GLN A 16 6.22 5.76 12.06
C GLN A 16 5.89 5.75 10.57
N ALA A 17 4.77 6.39 10.21
CA ALA A 17 4.32 6.46 8.82
C ALA A 17 5.40 6.92 7.83
N PRO A 18 6.27 7.91 8.11
CA PRO A 18 7.37 8.29 7.22
C PRO A 18 8.40 7.18 7.00
N ASP A 19 8.74 6.43 8.06
CA ASP A 19 9.81 5.42 8.08
C ASP A 19 9.39 4.08 7.51
N CYS A 20 8.07 3.83 7.38
CA CYS A 20 7.58 2.68 6.64
C CYS A 20 7.76 2.88 5.13
N THR A 21 8.76 2.22 4.59
CA THR A 21 9.15 2.19 3.17
C THR A 21 9.02 0.77 2.63
N ARG A 22 9.35 0.55 1.35
CA ARG A 22 9.36 -0.81 0.78
C ARG A 22 10.37 -1.74 1.45
N GLU A 23 11.41 -1.19 2.06
CA GLU A 23 12.50 -1.95 2.70
C GLU A 23 12.18 -2.31 4.15
N THR A 24 11.34 -1.51 4.82
CA THR A 24 11.01 -1.64 6.24
C THR A 24 9.59 -2.12 6.50
N ALA A 25 8.77 -2.25 5.44
CA ALA A 25 7.44 -2.83 5.55
C ALA A 25 7.51 -4.32 5.88
N LEU A 26 6.53 -4.80 6.65
CA LEU A 26 6.32 -6.21 6.93
C LEU A 26 5.93 -6.99 5.67
N ASP A 27 5.15 -6.33 4.81
CA ASP A 27 4.73 -6.87 3.52
C ASP A 27 4.49 -5.74 2.51
N VAL A 28 4.66 -6.06 1.23
CA VAL A 28 4.53 -5.13 0.11
C VAL A 28 3.64 -5.74 -0.96
N ILE A 29 2.44 -5.17 -1.12
CA ILE A 29 1.45 -5.66 -2.06
C ILE A 29 1.32 -4.64 -3.19
N THR A 30 1.41 -5.12 -4.43
CA THR A 30 1.35 -4.25 -5.60
C THR A 30 0.13 -4.55 -6.47
N GLY A 31 -0.42 -3.50 -7.07
CA GLY A 31 -1.50 -3.59 -8.04
C GLY A 31 -1.37 -2.54 -9.13
N GLN A 32 -2.37 -2.49 -10.01
CA GLN A 32 -2.45 -1.49 -11.07
C GLN A 32 -3.70 -0.64 -10.88
N ALA A 33 -3.55 0.65 -11.16
CA ALA A 33 -4.66 1.59 -11.24
C ALA A 33 -4.51 2.45 -12.50
N HIS A 34 -5.63 2.98 -12.97
CA HIS A 34 -5.71 3.84 -14.14
C HIS A 34 -5.91 5.31 -13.74
N THR A 35 -6.25 5.59 -12.48
CA THR A 35 -6.35 6.96 -11.93
C THR A 35 -5.75 7.05 -10.52
N LEU A 36 -5.42 8.26 -10.06
CA LEU A 36 -4.88 8.47 -8.70
C LEU A 36 -5.94 8.14 -7.64
N GLN A 37 -7.21 8.48 -7.90
CA GLN A 37 -8.33 8.16 -7.03
C GLN A 37 -8.49 6.66 -6.86
N GLU A 38 -8.46 5.92 -7.97
CA GLU A 38 -8.49 4.46 -7.96
C GLU A 38 -7.31 3.89 -7.17
N CYS A 39 -6.09 4.42 -7.36
CA CYS A 39 -4.93 3.95 -6.62
C CYS A 39 -5.07 4.09 -5.11
N LEU A 40 -5.54 5.25 -4.62
CA LEU A 40 -5.74 5.49 -3.19
C LEU A 40 -6.79 4.56 -2.58
N MET A 41 -7.86 4.26 -3.34
CA MET A 41 -8.90 3.32 -2.93
C MET A 41 -8.44 1.86 -2.98
N GLN A 42 -7.63 1.50 -3.98
CA GLN A 42 -7.16 0.13 -4.21
C GLN A 42 -6.18 -0.34 -3.14
N GLY A 43 -5.31 0.53 -2.63
CA GLY A 43 -4.27 0.13 -1.68
C GLY A 43 -4.79 -0.65 -0.45
N PRO A 44 -5.75 -0.10 0.33
CA PRO A 44 -6.34 -0.81 1.46
C PRO A 44 -7.08 -2.08 1.06
N VAL A 45 -7.73 -2.09 -0.11
CA VAL A 45 -8.46 -3.26 -0.62
C VAL A 45 -7.49 -4.39 -0.96
N LEU A 46 -6.36 -4.08 -1.60
CA LEU A 46 -5.32 -5.06 -1.93
C LEU A 46 -4.70 -5.65 -0.66
N ALA A 47 -4.42 -4.81 0.35
CA ALA A 47 -3.94 -5.27 1.65
C ALA A 47 -4.95 -6.20 2.34
N ALA A 48 -6.22 -5.82 2.39
CA ALA A 48 -7.28 -6.63 3.00
C ALA A 48 -7.44 -7.98 2.29
N ASN A 49 -7.40 -8.01 0.96
CA ASN A 49 -7.49 -9.25 0.18
C ASN A 49 -6.28 -10.18 0.39
N ALA A 50 -5.13 -9.64 0.76
CA ALA A 50 -3.94 -10.39 1.15
C ALA A 50 -3.94 -10.82 2.64
N GLY A 51 -5.01 -10.50 3.39
CA GLY A 51 -5.16 -10.84 4.81
C GLY A 51 -4.82 -9.71 5.78
N HIS A 52 -4.38 -8.54 5.29
CA HIS A 52 -3.95 -7.41 6.11
C HIS A 52 -5.05 -6.33 6.18
N GLY A 53 -5.98 -6.47 7.12
CA GLY A 53 -7.09 -5.51 7.27
C GLY A 53 -7.63 -5.31 8.68
N ALA A 54 -7.26 -6.18 9.63
CA ALA A 54 -7.75 -6.15 11.00
C ALA A 54 -6.64 -6.34 12.06
N ASP A 55 -5.38 -6.39 11.64
CA ASP A 55 -4.26 -6.57 12.57
C ASP A 55 -4.05 -5.32 13.41
N LYS A 56 -4.16 -5.47 14.73
CA LYS A 56 -3.98 -4.35 15.68
C LYS A 56 -2.53 -3.85 15.73
N ASP A 57 -1.59 -4.71 15.34
CA ASP A 57 -0.16 -4.44 15.36
C ASP A 57 0.38 -3.98 14.01
N SER A 58 -0.50 -3.71 13.04
CA SER A 58 -0.11 -3.17 11.73
C SER A 58 -1.04 -2.09 11.21
N TYR A 59 -0.57 -1.33 10.23
CA TYR A 59 -1.37 -0.40 9.45
C TYR A 59 -0.96 -0.45 7.98
N VAL A 60 -1.86 -0.02 7.11
CA VAL A 60 -1.62 0.00 5.66
C VAL A 60 -1.30 1.41 5.20
N LYS A 61 -0.19 1.57 4.48
CA LYS A 61 0.22 2.81 3.83
C LYS A 61 0.22 2.64 2.31
N THR A 62 -0.67 3.35 1.64
CA THR A 62 -0.77 3.34 0.18
C THR A 62 0.18 4.36 -0.45
N ARG A 63 0.96 3.92 -1.43
CA ARG A 63 1.76 4.78 -2.33
C ARG A 63 1.31 4.56 -3.76
N CYS A 64 1.13 5.66 -4.48
CA CYS A 64 0.75 5.67 -5.89
C CYS A 64 1.94 6.16 -6.69
N ASP A 65 2.58 5.26 -7.43
CA ASP A 65 3.74 5.58 -8.24
C ASP A 65 3.35 5.60 -9.72
N GLN A 66 3.53 6.74 -10.38
CA GLN A 66 3.25 6.85 -11.81
C GLN A 66 4.42 6.25 -12.58
N ARG A 67 4.20 5.12 -13.27
CA ARG A 67 5.19 4.62 -14.22
C ARG A 67 5.30 5.62 -15.38
N ARG A 68 6.47 6.24 -15.51
CA ARG A 68 6.84 7.11 -16.63
C ARG A 68 7.27 6.28 -17.84
#